data_AF-A0A960GY46-F1
#
_entry.id   AF-A0A960GY46-F1
#
_cell.length_a   1.000
_cell.length_b   1.000
_cell.length_c   1.000
_cell.angle_alpha   90.00
_cell.angle_beta   90.00
_cell.angle_gamma   90.00
#
_symmetry.space_group_name_H-M   'P 1'
#
loop_
_entity.id
_entity.type
_entity.pdbx_description
1 polymer ?
#
loop_
_entity_poly.entity_id
_entity_poly.type
_entity_poly.pdbx_seq_one_letter_code
_entity_poly.pdbx_strand_id
1 'polypeptide(L)'
;MWGRTVVHVHRVSWDGRYIAGPIHESERGEVGTPLIVPRFGAHASRADISATGTLPLPAAAVPGSTTEIRRDILAAARAEFAEYGLAGARIDHIAQNARVSTEVLYAHFSDKAALFREVVAADRDDYFGALAIDPEAVAEFVGDVFDLTQSHPEHTRLITWARLEGQPRMDFEPDGGAAPQHLLTAIQGAQDAGHIDSSWAPLDLLVMLFGIALAWAQFPDASSAWNDPATLATRRAAAIDAAKRLLAPPQ
;
A
#
# COMPACT_ATOMS: atom_id res chain seq x y z
N MET A 1 20.38 -19.99 -49.80
CA MET A 1 20.45 -18.51 -49.78
C MET A 1 19.86 -18.07 -48.46
N TRP A 2 20.71 -17.87 -47.43
CA TRP A 2 20.28 -17.54 -46.06
C TRP A 2 20.68 -16.09 -45.78
N GLY A 3 19.70 -15.19 -45.61
CA GLY A 3 19.93 -13.78 -45.28
C GLY A 3 20.08 -13.59 -43.78
N ARG A 4 21.25 -13.14 -43.32
CA ARG A 4 21.50 -12.72 -41.94
C ARG A 4 20.91 -11.32 -41.74
N THR A 5 19.90 -11.19 -40.90
CA THR A 5 19.48 -9.89 -40.36
C THR A 5 20.43 -9.51 -39.22
N VAL A 6 21.18 -8.43 -39.41
CA VAL A 6 22.05 -7.83 -38.39
C VAL A 6 21.18 -6.97 -37.48
N VAL A 7 21.10 -7.31 -36.19
CA VAL A 7 20.47 -6.48 -35.17
C VAL A 7 21.53 -5.51 -34.63
N HIS A 8 21.36 -4.22 -34.86
CA HIS A 8 22.19 -3.19 -34.26
C HIS A 8 21.78 -2.96 -32.80
N VAL A 9 22.62 -3.42 -31.88
CA VAL A 9 22.52 -3.09 -30.45
C VAL A 9 23.15 -1.71 -30.25
N HIS A 10 22.32 -0.69 -30.02
CA HIS A 10 22.81 0.62 -29.60
C HIS A 10 23.27 0.56 -28.13
N ARG A 11 24.56 0.73 -27.90
CA ARG A 11 25.17 0.96 -26.58
C ARG A 11 24.77 2.36 -26.12
N VAL A 12 23.97 2.48 -25.07
CA VAL A 12 23.67 3.77 -24.43
C VAL A 12 24.81 4.10 -23.47
N SER A 13 25.53 5.18 -23.76
CA SER A 13 26.58 5.76 -22.92
C SER A 13 25.96 6.70 -21.90
N TRP A 14 26.12 6.40 -20.61
CA TRP A 14 25.70 7.25 -19.49
C TRP A 14 26.77 8.32 -19.22
N ASP A 15 26.78 9.40 -20.01
CA ASP A 15 27.50 10.63 -19.67
C ASP A 15 26.47 11.69 -19.25
N GLY A 16 26.37 11.91 -17.93
CA GLY A 16 25.40 12.77 -17.26
C GLY A 16 25.53 14.26 -17.60
N ARG A 17 25.09 14.65 -18.79
CA ARG A 17 24.89 16.06 -19.17
C ARG A 17 23.43 16.32 -19.49
N TYR A 18 22.76 16.97 -18.54
CA TYR A 18 21.42 17.56 -18.71
C TYR A 18 21.47 18.61 -19.83
N ILE A 19 20.66 18.42 -20.87
CA ILE A 19 20.37 19.45 -21.88
C ILE A 19 18.90 19.86 -21.71
N ALA A 20 18.69 21.06 -21.18
CA ALA A 20 17.39 21.70 -21.14
C ALA A 20 17.03 22.21 -22.54
N GLY A 21 15.90 21.75 -23.08
CA GLY A 21 15.29 22.27 -24.31
C GLY A 21 13.90 22.88 -24.01
N PRO A 22 13.41 23.84 -24.81
CA PRO A 22 12.32 24.71 -24.42
C PRO A 22 10.95 24.04 -24.51
N ILE A 23 10.10 24.35 -23.54
CA ILE A 23 8.67 24.02 -23.51
C ILE A 23 7.90 24.96 -24.45
N HIS A 24 7.26 24.41 -25.48
CA HIS A 24 6.30 25.12 -26.31
C HIS A 24 4.92 25.08 -25.64
N GLU A 25 4.41 26.27 -25.35
CA GLU A 25 3.07 26.55 -24.88
C GLU A 25 2.13 26.64 -26.09
N SER A 26 1.17 25.72 -26.22
CA SER A 26 -0.11 25.94 -26.91
C SER A 26 -1.02 24.71 -26.79
N GLU A 27 -2.13 24.82 -26.05
CA GLU A 27 -3.49 24.92 -26.63
C GLU A 27 -4.54 24.65 -25.54
N ARG A 28 -5.44 25.62 -25.40
CA ARG A 28 -6.70 25.52 -24.66
C ARG A 28 -7.72 24.80 -25.55
N GLY A 29 -8.50 23.89 -24.97
CA GLY A 29 -9.81 23.52 -25.50
C GLY A 29 -10.26 22.13 -25.11
N GLU A 30 -11.05 21.99 -24.04
CA GLU A 30 -12.48 21.68 -24.13
C GLU A 30 -13.05 21.27 -22.77
N VAL A 31 -14.26 21.76 -22.54
CA VAL A 31 -15.08 21.62 -21.34
C VAL A 31 -15.81 20.28 -21.41
N GLY A 32 -15.69 19.44 -20.39
CA GLY A 32 -16.36 18.14 -20.32
C GLY A 32 -16.75 17.73 -18.90
N THR A 33 -17.96 18.16 -18.51
CA THR A 33 -18.93 17.52 -17.59
C THR A 33 -18.48 17.10 -16.16
N PRO A 34 -19.10 17.64 -15.09
CA PRO A 34 -18.88 17.13 -13.73
C PRO A 34 -19.56 15.77 -13.53
N LEU A 35 -18.81 14.83 -12.93
CA LEU A 35 -19.31 13.55 -12.45
C LEU A 35 -20.36 13.75 -11.35
N ILE A 36 -21.57 13.28 -11.64
CA ILE A 36 -22.71 13.17 -10.71
C ILE A 36 -22.46 11.97 -9.80
N VAL A 37 -22.37 12.21 -8.49
CA VAL A 37 -22.32 11.15 -7.47
C VAL A 37 -23.77 10.87 -6.99
N PRO A 38 -24.26 9.61 -6.98
CA PRO A 38 -25.62 9.33 -6.56
C PRO A 38 -25.78 9.52 -5.04
N ARG A 39 -26.72 10.40 -4.68
CA ARG A 39 -27.17 10.66 -3.31
C ARG A 39 -28.18 9.60 -2.89
N PHE A 40 -27.79 8.68 -2.01
CA PHE A 40 -28.75 7.79 -1.35
C PHE A 40 -29.59 8.57 -0.34
N GLY A 41 -30.91 8.38 -0.44
CA GLY A 41 -31.91 9.11 0.32
C GLY A 41 -32.09 8.61 1.76
N ALA A 42 -32.38 9.54 2.65
CA ALA A 42 -33.13 9.27 3.87
C ALA A 42 -34.20 10.35 4.02
N HIS A 43 -35.46 9.93 3.92
CA HIS A 43 -36.62 10.70 4.32
C HIS A 43 -36.64 10.79 5.85
N ALA A 44 -36.65 12.00 6.39
CA ALA A 44 -37.16 12.25 7.74
C ALA A 44 -37.92 13.58 7.73
N SER A 45 -39.18 13.47 8.15
CA SER A 45 -40.22 14.49 8.14
C SER A 45 -39.92 15.61 9.13
N ARG A 46 -40.24 16.84 8.71
CA ARG A 46 -40.34 18.04 9.54
C ARG A 46 -41.49 17.88 10.54
N ALA A 47 -41.20 18.06 11.81
CA ALA A 47 -42.19 18.39 12.84
C ALA A 47 -41.57 19.42 13.80
N ASP A 48 -42.39 20.39 14.16
CA ASP A 48 -42.11 21.55 14.98
C ASP A 48 -41.50 21.22 16.34
N ILE A 49 -40.49 22.01 16.74
CA ILE A 49 -40.25 22.33 18.15
C ILE A 49 -39.66 23.74 18.25
N SER A 50 -40.52 24.67 18.61
CA SER A 50 -40.16 25.96 19.19
C SER A 50 -39.69 25.72 20.62
N ALA A 51 -38.43 26.02 20.93
CA ALA A 51 -37.95 26.14 22.30
C ALA A 51 -36.75 27.11 22.37
N THR A 52 -37.02 28.28 22.92
CA THR A 52 -36.06 29.30 23.33
C THR A 52 -35.07 28.71 24.32
N GLY A 53 -33.82 28.51 23.89
CA GLY A 53 -32.71 28.08 24.73
C GLY A 53 -31.41 28.73 24.26
N THR A 54 -30.81 29.53 25.12
CA THR A 54 -29.54 30.23 24.94
C THR A 54 -28.48 29.34 24.27
N LEU A 55 -27.95 29.76 23.11
CA LEU A 55 -26.82 29.11 22.45
C LEU A 55 -25.57 29.29 23.32
N PRO A 56 -24.88 28.21 23.74
CA PRO A 56 -23.53 28.35 24.25
C PRO A 56 -22.59 28.73 23.10
N LEU A 57 -21.65 29.64 23.37
CA LEU A 57 -20.54 29.95 22.46
C LEU A 57 -19.84 28.65 22.03
N PRO A 58 -19.32 28.55 20.79
CA PRO A 58 -18.59 27.37 20.36
C PRO A 58 -17.41 27.14 21.31
N ALA A 59 -17.45 26.02 22.02
CA ALA A 59 -16.36 25.57 22.86
C ALA A 59 -15.10 25.46 21.98
N ALA A 60 -14.02 26.11 22.41
CA ALA A 60 -12.69 25.90 21.85
C ALA A 60 -12.41 24.39 21.78
N ALA A 61 -11.89 23.92 20.65
CA ALA A 61 -11.56 22.52 20.42
C ALA A 61 -10.74 21.98 21.60
N VAL A 62 -11.27 20.95 22.26
CA VAL A 62 -10.55 20.21 23.31
C VAL A 62 -9.30 19.61 22.65
N PRO A 63 -8.09 19.82 23.18
CA PRO A 63 -6.92 19.11 22.69
C PRO A 63 -7.19 17.61 22.89
N GLY A 64 -7.11 16.83 21.81
CA GLY A 64 -7.22 15.38 21.89
C GLY A 64 -6.23 14.82 22.91
N SER A 65 -6.52 13.66 23.49
CA SER A 65 -5.56 12.96 24.33
C SER A 65 -4.24 12.78 23.56
N THR A 66 -3.11 12.75 24.27
CA THR A 66 -1.77 12.52 23.68
C THR A 66 -1.75 11.32 22.73
N THR A 67 -2.55 10.29 23.02
CA THR A 67 -2.71 9.10 22.17
C THR A 67 -3.47 9.40 20.87
N GLU A 68 -4.56 10.17 20.92
CA GLU A 68 -5.31 10.57 19.71
C GLU A 68 -4.45 11.44 18.80
N ILE A 69 -3.71 12.40 19.37
CA ILE A 69 -2.78 13.25 18.61
C ILE A 69 -1.70 12.40 17.93
N ARG A 70 -1.08 11.47 18.67
CA ARG A 70 -0.07 10.57 18.09
C ARG A 70 -0.63 9.77 16.93
N ARG A 71 -1.83 9.20 17.08
CA ARG A 71 -2.50 8.42 16.04
C ARG A 71 -2.80 9.27 14.80
N ASP A 72 -3.29 10.49 15.00
CA ASP A 72 -3.64 11.39 13.90
C ASP A 72 -2.38 11.84 13.13
N ILE A 73 -1.25 12.05 13.82
CA ILE A 73 0.06 12.29 13.19
C ILE A 73 0.51 11.08 12.38
N LEU A 74 0.42 9.86 12.92
CA LEU A 74 0.81 8.64 12.20
C LEU A 74 -0.03 8.43 10.93
N ALA A 75 -1.33 8.68 10.99
CA ALA A 75 -2.22 8.57 9.84
C ALA A 75 -1.87 9.60 8.75
N ALA A 76 -1.65 10.87 9.13
CA ALA A 76 -1.23 11.90 8.19
C ALA A 76 0.15 11.61 7.57
N ALA A 77 1.08 11.11 8.39
CA ALA A 77 2.42 10.75 7.94
C ALA A 77 2.42 9.56 6.99
N ARG A 78 1.56 8.55 7.20
CA ARG A 78 1.40 7.41 6.28
C ARG A 78 1.06 7.87 4.87
N ALA A 79 0.07 8.75 4.73
CA ALA A 79 -0.32 9.28 3.43
C ALA A 79 0.81 10.09 2.76
N GLU A 80 1.48 10.98 3.49
CA GLU A 80 2.58 11.79 2.96
C GLU A 80 3.78 10.91 2.52
N PHE A 81 4.19 9.95 3.34
CA PHE A 81 5.33 9.09 3.03
C PHE A 81 5.03 8.07 1.92
N ALA A 82 3.81 7.53 1.86
CA ALA A 82 3.42 6.66 0.75
C ALA A 82 3.48 7.41 -0.60
N GLU A 83 3.13 8.69 -0.61
CA GLU A 83 3.18 9.50 -1.82
C GLU A 83 4.61 9.92 -2.18
N TYR A 84 5.37 10.47 -1.23
CA TYR A 84 6.61 11.20 -1.52
C TYR A 84 7.91 10.53 -1.01
N GLY A 85 7.83 9.42 -0.27
CA GLY A 85 8.97 8.81 0.42
C GLY A 85 9.49 9.65 1.59
N LEU A 86 10.41 9.14 2.41
CA LEU A 86 11.08 9.89 3.47
C LEU A 86 11.76 11.14 2.92
N ALA A 87 12.50 11.04 1.80
CA ALA A 87 13.24 12.17 1.27
C ALA A 87 12.31 13.31 0.81
N GLY A 88 11.25 12.99 0.07
CA GLY A 88 10.32 13.96 -0.51
C GLY A 88 9.25 14.48 0.45
N ALA A 89 8.90 13.73 1.50
CA ALA A 89 7.85 14.11 2.44
C ALA A 89 8.17 15.39 3.22
N ARG A 90 7.14 16.22 3.42
CA ARG A 90 7.21 17.50 4.11
C ARG A 90 6.54 17.45 5.48
N ILE A 91 7.32 17.70 6.53
CA ILE A 91 6.82 17.73 7.92
C ILE A 91 5.66 18.72 8.10
N ASP A 92 5.73 19.88 7.45
CA ASP A 92 4.68 20.89 7.56
C ASP A 92 3.34 20.39 6.99
N HIS A 93 3.36 19.58 5.93
CA HIS A 93 2.15 18.98 5.37
C HIS A 93 1.56 17.94 6.32
N ILE A 94 2.43 17.12 6.94
CA ILE A 94 2.01 16.12 7.94
C ILE A 94 1.35 16.82 9.13
N ALA A 95 1.99 17.86 9.68
CA ALA A 95 1.45 18.61 10.81
C ALA A 95 0.11 19.28 10.46
N GLN A 96 0.01 19.90 9.27
CA GLN A 96 -1.22 20.52 8.79
C GLN A 96 -2.36 19.49 8.64
N ASN A 97 -2.09 18.34 8.03
CA ASN A 97 -3.09 17.29 7.82
C ASN A 97 -3.53 16.63 9.12
N ALA A 98 -2.62 16.49 10.09
CA ALA A 98 -2.90 16.04 11.45
C ALA A 98 -3.52 17.14 12.34
N ARG A 99 -3.66 18.38 11.83
CA ARG A 99 -4.19 19.55 12.56
C ARG A 99 -3.42 19.88 13.84
N VAL A 100 -2.10 19.73 13.80
CA VAL A 100 -1.18 20.07 14.88
C VAL A 100 -0.11 21.04 14.40
N SER A 101 0.60 21.70 15.33
CA SER A 101 1.80 22.45 14.97
C SER A 101 2.99 21.52 14.74
N THR A 102 3.97 21.97 13.97
CA THR A 102 5.24 21.26 13.78
C THR A 102 5.95 21.00 15.12
N GLU A 103 5.83 21.93 16.07
CA GLU A 103 6.35 21.78 17.44
C GLU A 103 5.68 20.62 18.19
N VAL A 104 4.35 20.48 18.09
CA VAL A 104 3.62 19.35 18.69
C VAL A 104 4.04 18.05 18.04
N LEU A 105 4.18 18.01 16.71
CA LEU A 105 4.67 16.81 16.01
C LEU A 105 6.03 16.37 16.55
N TYR A 106 6.99 17.30 16.69
CA TYR A 106 8.32 16.99 17.23
C TYR A 106 8.33 16.66 18.73
N ALA A 107 7.31 17.06 19.49
CA ALA A 107 7.13 16.60 20.87
C ALA A 107 6.80 15.09 20.94
N HIS A 108 6.24 14.51 19.87
CA HIS A 108 5.90 13.09 19.79
C HIS A 108 6.95 12.23 19.05
N PHE A 109 7.71 12.83 18.13
CA PHE A 109 8.65 12.14 17.26
C PHE A 109 9.96 12.92 17.16
N SER A 110 11.09 12.27 17.43
CA SER A 110 12.39 12.95 17.51
C SER A 110 12.81 13.63 16.21
N ASP A 111 12.57 12.95 15.08
CA ASP A 111 12.93 13.42 13.74
C ASP A 111 12.07 12.73 12.67
N LYS A 112 12.22 13.20 11.41
CA LYS A 112 11.45 12.68 10.26
C LYS A 112 11.73 11.20 9.99
N ALA A 113 12.97 10.74 10.18
CA ALA A 113 13.35 9.35 9.93
C ALA A 113 12.80 8.42 11.02
N ALA A 114 12.74 8.86 12.28
CA ALA A 114 12.08 8.15 13.37
C ALA A 114 10.57 8.01 13.11
N LEU A 115 9.89 9.11 12.75
CA LEU A 115 8.49 9.07 12.36
C LEU A 115 8.25 8.13 11.17
N PHE A 116 9.12 8.16 10.15
CA PHE A 116 9.02 7.24 9.01
C PHE A 116 9.15 5.77 9.42
N ARG A 117 10.15 5.41 10.25
CA ARG A 117 10.30 4.03 10.74
C ARG A 117 9.08 3.55 11.51
N GLU A 118 8.52 4.41 12.37
CA GLU A 118 7.30 4.08 13.11
C GLU A 118 6.09 3.89 12.19
N VAL A 119 5.93 4.75 11.19
CA VAL A 119 4.85 4.64 10.20
C VAL A 119 4.98 3.34 9.40
N VAL A 120 6.18 3.00 8.93
CA VAL A 120 6.44 1.75 8.21
C VAL A 120 6.17 0.52 9.08
N ALA A 121 6.57 0.55 10.35
CA ALA A 121 6.30 -0.55 11.29
C ALA A 121 4.80 -0.73 11.53
N ALA A 122 4.08 0.37 11.83
CA ALA A 122 2.63 0.31 12.05
C ALA A 122 1.88 -0.13 10.78
N ASP A 123 2.27 0.37 9.61
CA ASP A 123 1.68 -0.01 8.33
C ASP A 123 1.89 -1.49 7.99
N ARG A 124 3.08 -2.01 8.28
CA ARG A 124 3.41 -3.43 8.15
C ARG A 124 2.55 -4.30 9.07
N ASP A 125 2.41 -3.90 10.33
CA ASP A 125 1.65 -4.65 11.32
C ASP A 125 0.15 -4.67 10.96
N ASP A 126 -0.40 -3.56 10.46
CA ASP A 126 -1.76 -3.51 9.90
C ASP A 126 -1.89 -4.43 8.67
N TYR A 127 -0.94 -4.36 7.74
CA TYR A 127 -0.95 -5.14 6.50
C TYR A 127 -0.94 -6.65 6.77
N PHE A 128 -0.02 -7.13 7.62
CA PHE A 128 0.03 -8.56 7.96
C PHE A 128 -1.05 -8.99 8.96
N GLY A 129 -1.54 -8.09 9.80
CA GLY A 129 -2.65 -8.35 10.71
C GLY A 129 -3.99 -8.53 9.99
N ALA A 130 -4.16 -7.91 8.82
CA ALA A 130 -5.33 -8.09 7.96
C ALA A 130 -5.33 -9.43 7.19
N LEU A 131 -4.19 -10.11 7.13
CA LEU A 131 -4.00 -11.33 6.37
C LEU A 131 -4.12 -12.58 7.25
N ALA A 132 -4.84 -13.57 6.73
CA ALA A 132 -4.97 -14.90 7.32
C ALA A 132 -4.87 -15.97 6.23
N ILE A 133 -4.37 -17.15 6.60
CA ILE A 133 -4.34 -18.32 5.72
C ILE A 133 -5.34 -19.33 6.27
N ASP A 134 -6.28 -19.73 5.44
CA ASP A 134 -7.06 -20.94 5.64
C ASP A 134 -6.19 -22.16 5.25
N PRO A 135 -5.86 -23.07 6.20
CA PRO A 135 -5.05 -24.24 5.90
C PRO A 135 -5.66 -25.19 4.86
N GLU A 136 -6.97 -25.16 4.64
CA GLU A 136 -7.68 -25.96 3.63
C GLU A 136 -7.74 -25.28 2.26
N ALA A 137 -7.46 -23.97 2.21
CA ALA A 137 -7.58 -23.15 1.01
C ALA A 137 -6.38 -22.20 0.82
N VAL A 138 -5.15 -22.69 1.07
CA VAL A 138 -3.91 -21.89 1.03
C VAL A 138 -3.72 -21.12 -0.29
N ALA A 139 -4.22 -21.62 -1.42
CA ALA A 139 -4.14 -20.89 -2.68
C ALA A 139 -5.00 -19.61 -2.72
N GLU A 140 -6.11 -19.56 -1.98
CA GLU A 140 -6.99 -18.38 -1.92
C GLU A 140 -6.35 -17.21 -1.18
N PHE A 141 -5.39 -17.47 -0.29
CA PHE A 141 -4.55 -16.44 0.34
C PHE A 141 -3.87 -15.52 -0.69
N VAL A 142 -3.46 -16.06 -1.84
CA VAL A 142 -2.90 -15.24 -2.93
C VAL A 142 -3.94 -14.27 -3.49
N GLY A 143 -5.20 -14.69 -3.56
CA GLY A 143 -6.32 -13.82 -3.90
C GLY A 143 -6.54 -12.73 -2.86
N ASP A 144 -6.49 -13.06 -1.57
CA ASP A 144 -6.66 -12.09 -0.49
C ASP A 144 -5.54 -11.03 -0.48
N VAL A 145 -4.29 -11.44 -0.68
CA VAL A 145 -3.15 -10.53 -0.84
C VAL A 145 -3.34 -9.65 -2.09
N PHE A 146 -3.78 -10.22 -3.21
CA PHE A 146 -4.07 -9.47 -4.43
C PHE A 146 -5.14 -8.39 -4.16
N ASP A 147 -6.26 -8.75 -3.55
CA ASP A 147 -7.36 -7.83 -3.24
C ASP A 147 -6.93 -6.72 -2.27
N LEU A 148 -6.09 -7.05 -1.28
CA LEU A 148 -5.52 -6.09 -0.35
C LEU A 148 -4.65 -5.05 -1.07
N THR A 149 -3.87 -5.47 -2.06
CA THR A 149 -3.01 -4.53 -2.82
C THR A 149 -3.80 -3.60 -3.73
N GLN A 150 -4.97 -4.03 -4.21
CA GLN A 150 -5.86 -3.17 -5.01
C GLN A 150 -6.62 -2.16 -4.15
N SER A 151 -7.04 -2.58 -2.95
CA SER A 151 -7.81 -1.73 -2.03
C SER A 151 -6.94 -0.75 -1.24
N HIS A 152 -5.69 -1.11 -0.97
CA HIS A 152 -4.75 -0.34 -0.15
C HIS A 152 -3.36 -0.24 -0.83
N PRO A 153 -3.25 0.47 -1.96
CA PRO A 153 -1.99 0.59 -2.72
C PRO A 153 -0.87 1.31 -1.94
N GLU A 154 -1.22 2.12 -0.94
CA GLU A 154 -0.29 2.83 -0.06
C GLU A 154 0.66 1.90 0.69
N HIS A 155 0.20 0.70 1.10
CA HIS A 155 1.03 -0.29 1.80
C HIS A 155 2.23 -0.71 0.93
N THR A 156 1.93 -1.06 -0.33
CA THR A 156 2.96 -1.53 -1.27
C THR A 156 3.94 -0.40 -1.61
N ARG A 157 3.43 0.83 -1.75
CA ARG A 157 4.28 2.02 -1.98
C ARG A 157 5.20 2.30 -0.81
N LEU A 158 4.68 2.31 0.41
CA LEU A 158 5.45 2.62 1.61
C LEU A 158 6.54 1.59 1.87
N ILE A 159 6.24 0.29 1.71
CA ILE A 159 7.25 -0.78 1.78
C ILE A 159 8.31 -0.60 0.69
N THR A 160 7.91 -0.20 -0.52
CA THR A 160 8.84 0.08 -1.61
C THR A 160 9.75 1.26 -1.28
N TRP A 161 9.23 2.35 -0.73
CA TRP A 161 10.03 3.47 -0.26
C TRP A 161 11.02 3.07 0.82
N ALA A 162 10.57 2.32 1.83
CA ALA A 162 11.44 1.84 2.91
C ALA A 162 12.64 1.05 2.37
N ARG A 163 12.41 0.20 1.35
CA ARG A 163 13.48 -0.55 0.66
C ARG A 163 14.45 0.37 -0.09
N LEU A 164 13.94 1.37 -0.80
CA LEU A 164 14.75 2.29 -1.61
C LEU A 164 15.60 3.24 -0.76
N GLU A 165 15.11 3.62 0.42
CA GLU A 165 15.75 4.57 1.32
C GLU A 165 16.82 3.93 2.21
N GLY A 166 17.19 2.69 1.89
CA GLY A 166 18.28 1.99 2.56
C GLY A 166 17.99 1.71 4.02
N GLN A 167 16.71 1.69 4.43
CA GLN A 167 16.36 1.13 5.71
C GLN A 167 16.86 -0.32 5.69
N PRO A 168 17.75 -0.71 6.61
CA PRO A 168 18.40 -2.01 6.60
C PRO A 168 17.31 -3.06 6.47
N ARG A 169 17.39 -3.88 5.40
CA ARG A 169 16.35 -4.79 4.86
C ARG A 169 15.27 -5.11 5.89
N MET A 170 14.31 -4.19 6.09
CA MET A 170 13.26 -4.29 7.13
C MET A 170 13.71 -5.20 8.27
N ASP A 171 14.76 -4.81 9.02
CA ASP A 171 15.52 -5.71 9.87
C ASP A 171 14.66 -6.87 10.40
N PHE A 172 14.92 -8.08 9.88
CA PHE A 172 14.60 -9.32 10.58
C PHE A 172 15.52 -9.40 11.81
N GLU A 173 15.48 -8.36 12.64
CA GLU A 173 16.09 -8.30 13.95
C GLU A 173 15.31 -9.29 14.84
N PRO A 174 15.99 -9.93 15.80
CA PRO A 174 15.38 -10.96 16.65
C PRO A 174 14.15 -10.50 17.43
N ASP A 175 13.91 -9.18 17.52
CA ASP A 175 12.82 -8.57 18.29
C ASP A 175 11.97 -7.58 17.45
N GLY A 176 12.09 -7.59 16.12
CA GLY A 176 11.64 -6.48 15.24
C GLY A 176 10.97 -6.85 13.92
N GLY A 177 10.60 -8.11 13.71
CA GLY A 177 9.73 -8.51 12.61
C GLY A 177 10.17 -9.76 11.88
N ALA A 178 10.05 -10.92 12.53
CA ALA A 178 9.98 -12.17 11.79
C ALA A 178 8.87 -12.08 10.73
N ALA A 179 8.97 -12.87 9.67
CA ALA A 179 7.80 -13.11 8.81
C ALA A 179 6.59 -13.40 9.70
N PRO A 180 5.39 -12.88 9.36
CA PRO A 180 4.23 -12.92 10.23
C PRO A 180 4.01 -14.34 10.77
N GLN A 181 4.33 -14.55 12.05
CA GLN A 181 4.48 -15.89 12.63
C GLN A 181 3.19 -16.69 12.51
N HIS A 182 2.04 -16.01 12.53
CA HIS A 182 0.74 -16.64 12.30
C HIS A 182 0.59 -17.20 10.89
N LEU A 183 1.07 -16.51 9.85
CA LEU A 183 1.06 -17.02 8.48
C LEU A 183 2.01 -18.21 8.31
N LEU A 184 3.22 -18.13 8.89
CA LEU A 184 4.16 -19.26 8.89
C LEU A 184 3.59 -20.49 9.60
N THR A 185 2.96 -20.28 10.74
CA THR A 185 2.31 -21.35 11.51
C THR A 185 1.16 -21.97 10.70
N ALA A 186 0.38 -21.17 9.98
CA ALA A 186 -0.68 -21.66 9.12
C ALA A 186 -0.15 -22.48 7.93
N ILE A 187 0.93 -22.04 7.27
CA ILE A 187 1.60 -22.82 6.22
C ILE A 187 2.11 -24.15 6.77
N GLN A 188 2.81 -24.13 7.91
CA GLN A 188 3.30 -25.35 8.55
C GLN A 188 2.14 -26.30 8.89
N GLY A 189 1.04 -25.78 9.45
CA GLY A 189 -0.15 -26.58 9.74
C GLY A 189 -0.78 -27.20 8.50
N ALA A 190 -0.82 -26.48 7.38
CA ALA A 190 -1.30 -27.01 6.11
C ALA A 190 -0.38 -28.10 5.52
N GLN A 191 0.94 -27.97 5.70
CA GLN A 191 1.92 -28.99 5.31
C GLN A 191 1.80 -30.24 6.18
N ASP A 192 1.69 -30.08 7.50
CA ASP A 192 1.56 -31.19 8.45
C ASP A 192 0.25 -31.98 8.24
N ALA A 193 -0.82 -31.30 7.82
CA ALA A 193 -2.09 -31.91 7.43
C ALA A 193 -2.06 -32.57 6.03
N GLY A 194 -0.98 -32.38 5.26
CA GLY A 194 -0.84 -32.91 3.90
C GLY A 194 -1.72 -32.20 2.85
N HIS A 195 -2.21 -30.99 3.14
CA HIS A 195 -3.01 -30.21 2.19
C HIS A 195 -2.16 -29.57 1.08
N ILE A 196 -0.88 -29.31 1.37
CA ILE A 196 0.07 -28.69 0.43
C ILE A 196 1.43 -29.40 0.50
N ASP A 197 2.26 -29.20 -0.53
CA ASP A 197 3.61 -29.77 -0.61
C ASP A 197 4.49 -29.39 0.60
N SER A 198 4.90 -30.42 1.35
CA SER A 198 5.74 -30.29 2.55
C SER A 198 7.24 -30.21 2.27
N SER A 199 7.65 -30.29 1.00
CA SER A 199 9.06 -30.16 0.61
C SER A 199 9.58 -28.72 0.64
N TRP A 200 8.68 -27.73 0.60
CA TRP A 200 9.04 -26.31 0.70
C TRP A 200 9.33 -25.89 2.14
N ALA A 201 10.35 -25.06 2.34
CA ALA A 201 10.49 -24.32 3.59
C ALA A 201 9.33 -23.30 3.71
N PRO A 202 8.64 -23.20 4.87
CA PRO A 202 7.45 -22.35 5.02
C PRO A 202 7.66 -20.88 4.63
N LEU A 203 8.81 -20.31 4.99
CA LEU A 203 9.15 -18.93 4.67
C LEU A 203 9.33 -18.72 3.16
N ASP A 204 10.06 -19.60 2.49
CA ASP A 204 10.29 -19.49 1.05
C ASP A 204 8.98 -19.65 0.27
N LEU A 205 8.11 -20.57 0.71
CA LEU A 205 6.78 -20.72 0.15
C LEU A 205 5.95 -19.44 0.33
N LEU A 206 5.92 -18.87 1.54
CA LEU A 206 5.21 -17.62 1.81
C LEU A 206 5.72 -16.48 0.91
N VAL A 207 7.03 -16.34 0.77
CA VAL A 207 7.66 -15.31 -0.08
C VAL A 207 7.25 -15.50 -1.55
N MET A 208 7.23 -16.73 -2.07
CA MET A 208 6.78 -16.99 -3.43
C MET A 208 5.29 -16.70 -3.63
N LEU A 209 4.43 -17.04 -2.66
CA LEU A 209 2.99 -16.73 -2.70
C LEU A 209 2.77 -15.21 -2.75
N PHE A 210 3.48 -14.43 -1.93
CA PHE A 210 3.49 -12.96 -2.03
C PHE A 210 3.99 -12.49 -3.39
N GLY A 211 5.06 -13.10 -3.93
CA GLY A 211 5.58 -12.77 -5.25
C GLY A 211 4.54 -12.94 -6.36
N ILE A 212 3.77 -14.03 -6.32
CA ILE A 212 2.67 -14.28 -7.27
C ILE A 212 1.57 -13.23 -7.11
N ALA A 213 1.13 -12.96 -5.88
CA ALA A 213 0.07 -11.98 -5.61
C ALA A 213 0.46 -10.56 -6.03
N LEU A 214 1.72 -10.17 -5.79
CA LEU A 214 2.23 -8.82 -6.05
C LEU A 214 2.73 -8.60 -7.48
N ALA A 215 2.72 -9.64 -8.32
CA ALA A 215 3.34 -9.61 -9.64
C ALA A 215 2.89 -8.41 -10.50
N TRP A 216 1.58 -8.14 -10.54
CA TRP A 216 1.04 -7.01 -11.31
C TRP A 216 1.23 -5.65 -10.65
N ALA A 217 1.24 -5.58 -9.32
CA ALA A 217 1.50 -4.33 -8.61
C ALA A 217 2.96 -3.86 -8.80
N GLN A 218 3.88 -4.79 -9.04
CA GLN A 218 5.30 -4.52 -9.27
C GLN A 218 5.67 -4.43 -10.76
N PHE A 219 4.77 -4.82 -11.66
CA PHE A 219 5.02 -4.77 -13.09
C PHE A 219 5.01 -3.30 -13.58
N PRO A 220 6.04 -2.84 -14.30
CA PRO A 220 6.17 -1.43 -14.69
C PRO A 220 5.29 -1.11 -15.91
N ASP A 221 3.97 -1.10 -15.73
CA ASP A 221 2.98 -0.66 -16.74
C ASP A 221 2.03 0.39 -16.13
N ALA A 222 1.97 1.56 -16.77
CA ALA A 222 1.19 2.72 -16.33
C ALA A 222 -0.10 2.94 -17.14
N SER A 223 -0.52 1.96 -17.96
CA SER A 223 -1.70 2.10 -18.81
C SER A 223 -3.00 2.11 -17.98
N SER A 224 -3.98 2.94 -18.36
CA SER A 224 -5.29 3.00 -17.68
C SER A 224 -6.14 1.74 -17.86
N ALA A 225 -5.86 0.94 -18.90
CA ALA A 225 -6.44 -0.38 -19.12
C ALA A 225 -5.96 -1.43 -18.09
N TRP A 226 -5.00 -1.08 -17.23
CA TRP A 226 -4.44 -1.98 -16.23
C TRP A 226 -5.41 -2.30 -15.09
N ASN A 227 -6.38 -1.42 -14.81
CA ASN A 227 -7.21 -1.49 -13.60
C ASN A 227 -8.72 -1.69 -13.87
N ASP A 228 -9.12 -2.12 -15.08
CA ASP A 228 -10.53 -2.42 -15.30
C ASP A 228 -10.97 -3.66 -14.49
N PRO A 229 -12.20 -3.68 -13.94
CA PRO A 229 -12.64 -4.75 -13.03
C PRO A 229 -12.60 -6.16 -13.62
N ALA A 230 -12.86 -6.33 -14.92
CA ALA A 230 -12.88 -7.63 -15.57
C ALA A 230 -11.45 -8.18 -15.72
N THR A 231 -10.50 -7.32 -16.06
CA THR A 231 -9.08 -7.65 -16.08
C THR A 231 -8.56 -7.98 -14.68
N LEU A 232 -8.92 -7.20 -13.65
CA LEU A 232 -8.52 -7.49 -12.26
C LEU A 232 -9.02 -8.87 -11.80
N ALA A 233 -10.30 -9.20 -12.07
CA ALA A 233 -10.85 -10.52 -11.75
C ALA A 233 -10.10 -11.66 -12.46
N THR A 234 -9.74 -11.46 -13.74
CA THR A 234 -8.97 -12.43 -14.53
C THR A 234 -7.57 -12.64 -13.95
N ARG A 235 -6.88 -11.55 -13.54
CA ARG A 235 -5.55 -11.60 -12.94
C ARG A 235 -5.57 -12.29 -11.57
N ARG A 236 -6.55 -11.95 -10.73
CA ARG A 236 -6.79 -12.62 -9.44
C ARG A 236 -6.95 -14.13 -9.62
N ALA A 237 -7.80 -14.56 -10.57
CA ALA A 237 -7.99 -15.98 -10.88
C ALA A 237 -6.70 -16.66 -11.37
N ALA A 238 -5.92 -15.99 -12.22
CA ALA A 238 -4.63 -16.51 -12.70
C ALA A 238 -3.60 -16.65 -11.57
N ALA A 239 -3.57 -15.71 -10.62
CA ALA A 239 -2.70 -15.76 -9.45
C ALA A 239 -3.02 -16.97 -8.56
N ILE A 240 -4.30 -17.20 -8.28
CA ILE A 240 -4.77 -18.36 -7.50
C ILE A 240 -4.46 -19.66 -8.23
N ASP A 241 -4.67 -19.74 -9.55
CA ASP A 241 -4.34 -20.94 -10.33
C ASP A 241 -2.83 -21.24 -10.32
N ALA A 242 -1.99 -20.22 -10.44
CA ALA A 242 -0.54 -20.37 -10.29
C ALA A 242 -0.15 -20.89 -8.90
N ALA A 243 -0.78 -20.37 -7.84
CA ALA A 243 -0.57 -20.82 -6.47
C ALA A 243 -0.99 -22.29 -6.28
N LYS A 244 -2.14 -22.71 -6.83
CA LYS A 244 -2.60 -24.11 -6.80
C LYS A 244 -1.57 -25.07 -7.40
N ARG A 245 -0.94 -24.67 -8.52
CA ARG A 245 0.11 -25.47 -9.17
C ARG A 245 1.40 -25.52 -8.35
N LEU A 246 1.78 -24.43 -7.70
CA LEU A 246 2.96 -24.37 -6.83
C LEU A 246 2.80 -25.22 -5.56
N LEU A 247 1.59 -25.24 -4.99
CA LEU A 247 1.27 -25.93 -3.74
C LEU A 247 1.01 -27.43 -3.91
N ALA A 248 0.83 -27.90 -5.15
CA ALA A 248 0.53 -29.30 -5.43
C ALA A 248 1.71 -30.20 -5.01
N PRO A 249 1.45 -31.31 -4.29
CA PRO A 249 2.50 -32.27 -3.93
C PRO A 249 3.24 -32.78 -5.18
N PRO A 250 4.54 -33.11 -5.06
CA PRO A 250 5.29 -33.70 -6.16
C PRO A 250 4.61 -35.00 -6.62
N GLN A 251 4.49 -35.16 -7.94
CA GLN A 251 3.92 -36.35 -8.59
C GLN A 251 4.88 -37.55 -8.56
#